data_AF-A0A1D3JE07-F1
#
_entry.id   AF-A0A1D3JE07-F1
#
_cell.length_a   1.000
_cell.length_b   1.000
_cell.length_c   1.000
_cell.angle_alpha   90.00
_cell.angle_beta   90.00
_cell.angle_gamma   90.00
#
_symmetry.space_group_name_H-M   'P 1'
#
loop_
_entity.id
_entity.type
_entity.pdbx_description
1 polymer ?
#
loop_
_entity_poly.entity_id
_entity_poly.type
_entity_poly.pdbx_seq_one_letter_code
_entity_poly.pdbx_strand_id
1 'polypeptide(L)'
;MASDNYSFFKNINFYMNKAENAEAKRETRSQKNICKSFLSDATFKNISFSELFCVQFKHLYNLLYNRNKGGNTAGSLDSTDCAFINFWLNDKLRGINIDPSIYLNEFYKQIKIKNKEIFKDDLLDKKLYNIEKYDLENMRRLYDLYNIKSNVSEAIAEEMDNKESVSCLTYTKECFGKYRDVIINCIHGCFDFYTALTDFRNKFEEDLSPFTEKSISCKYKELFELPDYETVLIEHKSGPFKRIITLPVLFPLLGMLFTLIFSDTLTPFRQKAFEKIKSTKNMLLGALERRNLLLLYTSDNDRSIEDQEEYSISYYSA
;
A
#
# COMPACT_ATOMS: atom_id res chain seq x y z
N MET A 1 -4.90 -8.05 -11.78
CA MET A 1 -5.30 -8.78 -10.55
C MET A 1 -4.11 -8.74 -9.63
N ALA A 2 -4.18 -8.06 -8.48
CA ALA A 2 -3.08 -8.06 -7.53
C ALA A 2 -2.80 -9.50 -7.08
N SER A 3 -1.52 -9.89 -7.05
CA SER A 3 -1.07 -11.15 -6.48
C SER A 3 -1.75 -11.45 -5.14
N ASP A 4 -2.12 -12.73 -4.92
CA ASP A 4 -2.68 -13.26 -3.66
C ASP A 4 -1.88 -12.80 -2.43
N ASN A 5 -0.59 -12.48 -2.60
CA ASN A 5 0.32 -12.03 -1.55
C ASN A 5 -0.10 -10.73 -0.87
N TYR A 6 -0.76 -9.81 -1.59
CA TYR A 6 -1.25 -8.54 -1.04
C TYR A 6 -2.72 -8.60 -0.61
N SER A 7 -3.39 -9.76 -0.76
CA SER A 7 -4.83 -9.89 -0.52
C SER A 7 -5.26 -9.48 0.89
N PHE A 8 -4.41 -9.70 1.90
CA PHE A 8 -4.72 -9.38 3.29
C PHE A 8 -4.81 -7.87 3.55
N PHE A 9 -4.19 -7.02 2.71
CA PHE A 9 -4.30 -5.56 2.83
C PHE A 9 -5.73 -5.05 2.59
N LYS A 10 -6.57 -5.83 1.90
CA LYS A 10 -7.99 -5.49 1.74
C LYS A 10 -8.73 -5.40 3.08
N ASN A 11 -8.34 -6.24 4.05
CA ASN A 11 -8.90 -6.28 5.41
C ASN A 11 -7.80 -6.09 6.46
N ILE A 12 -6.85 -5.18 6.20
CA ILE A 12 -5.62 -5.05 7.00
C ILE A 12 -5.87 -4.80 8.49
N ASN A 13 -6.85 -3.96 8.84
CA ASN A 13 -7.19 -3.65 10.23
C ASN A 13 -7.52 -4.92 11.04
N PHE A 14 -8.20 -5.89 10.42
CA PHE A 14 -8.47 -7.18 11.07
C PHE A 14 -7.16 -7.92 11.40
N TYR A 15 -6.23 -7.98 10.45
CA TYR A 15 -4.98 -8.72 10.59
C TYR A 15 -3.99 -8.02 11.53
N MET A 16 -3.87 -6.69 11.44
CA MET A 16 -3.08 -5.87 12.37
C MET A 16 -3.54 -6.09 13.80
N ASN A 17 -4.85 -6.04 14.06
CA ASN A 17 -5.39 -6.32 15.39
C ASN A 17 -5.04 -7.73 15.90
N LYS A 18 -5.01 -8.74 15.01
CA LYS A 18 -4.58 -10.10 15.40
C LYS A 18 -3.09 -10.17 15.70
N ALA A 19 -2.25 -9.49 14.91
CA ALA A 19 -0.82 -9.39 15.18
C ALA A 19 -0.55 -8.68 16.51
N GLU A 20 -1.14 -7.51 16.75
CA GLU A 20 -1.02 -6.77 18.02
C GLU A 20 -1.45 -7.64 19.22
N ASN A 21 -2.57 -8.34 19.11
CA ASN A 21 -3.05 -9.21 20.19
C ASN A 21 -2.09 -10.39 20.46
N ALA A 22 -1.49 -10.93 19.40
CA ALA A 22 -0.46 -11.95 19.51
C ALA A 22 0.82 -11.41 20.13
N GLU A 23 1.27 -10.24 19.70
CA GLU A 23 2.51 -9.62 20.15
C GLU A 23 2.44 -9.15 21.60
N ALA A 24 1.26 -8.74 22.07
CA ALA A 24 0.99 -8.41 23.47
C ALA A 24 1.02 -9.64 24.40
N LYS A 25 1.03 -10.87 23.85
CA LYS A 25 1.03 -12.09 24.66
C LYS A 25 2.38 -12.29 25.36
N ARG A 26 2.34 -12.36 26.69
CA ARG A 26 3.50 -12.66 27.53
C ARG A 26 3.67 -14.17 27.74
N GLU A 27 4.91 -14.60 27.95
CA GLU A 27 5.21 -15.97 28.35
C GLU A 27 4.61 -16.31 29.72
N THR A 28 3.88 -17.42 29.80
CA THR A 28 3.48 -18.03 31.08
C THR A 28 4.18 -19.38 31.28
N ARG A 29 4.30 -19.83 32.53
CA ARG A 29 5.03 -21.06 32.90
C ARG A 29 4.47 -22.34 32.23
N SER A 30 3.17 -22.38 31.95
CA SER A 30 2.50 -23.50 31.24
C SER A 30 2.74 -23.48 29.73
N GLN A 31 2.94 -22.31 29.12
CA GLN A 31 3.20 -22.16 27.69
C GLN A 31 4.64 -22.52 27.31
N LYS A 32 5.60 -22.41 28.24
CA LYS A 32 7.00 -22.82 28.02
C LYS A 32 7.14 -24.29 27.60
N ASN A 33 6.31 -25.20 28.11
CA ASN A 33 6.47 -26.64 27.82
C ASN A 33 6.13 -27.01 26.37
N ILE A 34 5.18 -26.29 25.76
CA ILE A 34 4.83 -26.51 24.35
C ILE A 34 5.99 -26.01 23.49
N CYS A 35 6.49 -24.79 23.75
CA CYS A 35 7.60 -24.19 23.00
C CYS A 35 8.97 -24.85 23.26
N LYS A 36 9.18 -25.57 24.36
CA LYS A 36 10.45 -26.24 24.68
C LYS A 36 10.86 -27.33 23.68
N SER A 37 9.90 -28.08 23.12
CA SER A 37 10.20 -29.11 22.11
C SER A 37 10.74 -28.49 20.80
N PHE A 38 10.45 -27.21 20.56
CA PHE A 38 10.86 -26.46 19.38
C PHE A 38 12.32 -26.01 19.46
N LEU A 39 12.75 -25.52 20.62
CA LEU A 39 14.04 -24.84 20.82
C LEU A 39 15.25 -25.76 20.83
N SER A 40 15.03 -27.08 20.94
CA SER A 40 16.11 -28.07 20.93
C SER A 40 16.69 -28.29 19.53
N ASP A 41 16.04 -27.77 18.49
CA ASP A 41 16.47 -27.91 17.11
C ASP A 41 17.50 -26.82 16.71
N ALA A 42 18.50 -27.21 15.94
CA ALA A 42 19.58 -26.32 15.49
C ALA A 42 19.06 -25.11 14.72
N THR A 43 17.93 -25.25 14.00
CA THR A 43 17.30 -24.15 13.23
C THR A 43 16.84 -22.99 14.13
N PHE A 44 16.62 -23.24 15.43
CA PHE A 44 16.14 -22.22 16.38
C PHE A 44 17.27 -21.57 17.19
N LYS A 45 18.50 -22.09 17.13
CA LYS A 45 19.64 -21.58 17.91
C LYS A 45 19.98 -20.13 17.60
N ASN A 46 19.70 -19.68 16.37
CA ASN A 46 20.01 -18.33 15.91
C ASN A 46 18.80 -17.38 16.01
N ILE A 47 17.62 -17.88 16.40
CA ILE A 47 16.43 -17.05 16.55
C ILE A 47 16.45 -16.42 17.95
N SER A 48 16.66 -15.10 17.99
CA SER A 48 16.56 -14.32 19.22
C SER A 48 15.14 -14.41 19.79
N PHE A 49 15.00 -14.60 21.11
CA PHE A 49 13.71 -14.69 21.80
C PHE A 49 12.74 -15.75 21.24
N SER A 50 13.30 -16.89 20.81
CA SER A 50 12.55 -18.00 20.20
C SER A 50 11.41 -18.58 21.05
N GLU A 51 11.50 -18.55 22.39
CA GLU A 51 10.39 -18.89 23.30
C GLU A 51 9.19 -17.96 23.11
N LEU A 52 9.43 -16.65 23.25
CA LEU A 52 8.41 -15.63 23.10
C LEU A 52 7.79 -15.67 21.70
N PHE A 53 8.63 -15.75 20.67
CA PHE A 53 8.17 -15.86 19.28
C PHE A 53 7.22 -17.05 19.09
N CYS A 54 7.57 -18.23 19.62
CA CYS A 54 6.73 -19.42 19.52
C CYS A 54 5.36 -19.21 20.19
N VAL A 55 5.32 -18.56 21.36
CA VAL A 55 4.07 -18.23 22.06
C VAL A 55 3.22 -17.27 21.23
N GLN A 56 3.82 -16.22 20.69
CA GLN A 56 3.15 -15.23 19.85
C GLN A 56 2.61 -15.86 18.56
N PHE A 57 3.43 -16.64 17.85
CA PHE A 57 3.02 -17.30 16.61
C PHE A 57 1.87 -18.29 16.84
N LYS A 58 1.95 -19.12 17.89
CA LYS A 58 0.85 -20.02 18.27
C LYS A 58 -0.44 -19.23 18.53
N HIS A 59 -0.33 -18.12 19.25
CA HIS A 59 -1.50 -17.29 19.57
C HIS A 59 -2.09 -16.67 18.30
N LEU A 60 -1.25 -16.14 17.41
CA LEU A 60 -1.68 -15.61 16.12
C LEU A 60 -2.39 -16.67 15.28
N TYR A 61 -1.79 -17.86 15.14
CA TYR A 61 -2.38 -18.98 14.41
C TYR A 61 -3.76 -19.34 14.97
N ASN A 62 -3.89 -19.44 16.30
CA ASN A 62 -5.17 -19.76 16.93
C ASN A 62 -6.23 -18.67 16.73
N LEU A 63 -5.84 -17.40 16.75
CA LEU A 63 -6.77 -16.28 16.49
C LEU A 63 -7.33 -16.33 15.07
N LEU A 64 -6.52 -16.75 14.09
CA LEU A 64 -6.93 -16.85 12.70
C LEU A 64 -7.69 -18.16 12.43
N TYR A 65 -7.19 -19.29 12.90
CA TYR A 65 -7.78 -20.62 12.68
C TYR A 65 -9.18 -20.76 13.31
N ASN A 66 -9.41 -20.15 14.47
CA ASN A 66 -10.69 -20.21 15.16
C ASN A 66 -11.61 -19.01 14.85
N ARG A 67 -11.28 -18.21 13.83
CA ARG A 67 -12.10 -17.03 13.52
C ARG A 67 -13.45 -17.47 12.91
N ASN A 68 -14.53 -16.91 13.43
CA ASN A 68 -15.82 -16.95 12.76
C ASN A 68 -15.88 -15.79 11.75
N LYS A 69 -15.54 -16.07 10.49
CA LYS A 69 -15.79 -15.13 9.38
C LYS A 69 -17.17 -15.50 8.83
N GLY A 70 -18.12 -14.57 8.76
CA GLY A 70 -19.52 -14.85 8.36
C GLY A 70 -19.64 -15.60 7.03
N GLY A 71 -19.59 -16.94 7.09
CA GLY A 71 -19.56 -17.85 5.94
C GLY A 71 -18.49 -18.96 5.99
N ASN A 72 -17.37 -18.77 6.69
CA ASN A 72 -16.33 -19.80 6.85
C ASN A 72 -16.53 -20.61 8.13
N THR A 73 -16.34 -21.93 8.03
CA THR A 73 -16.33 -22.81 9.20
C THR A 73 -15.10 -22.52 10.06
N ALA A 74 -15.31 -22.20 11.34
CA ALA A 74 -14.24 -22.19 12.33
C ALA A 74 -13.44 -23.49 12.25
N GLY A 75 -12.12 -23.38 12.36
CA GLY A 75 -11.21 -24.51 12.21
C GLY A 75 -10.58 -24.65 10.81
N SER A 76 -10.47 -23.55 10.06
CA SER A 76 -9.75 -23.52 8.78
C SER A 76 -9.15 -22.14 8.50
N LEU A 77 -8.03 -22.10 7.79
CA LEU A 77 -7.46 -20.87 7.24
C LEU A 77 -7.87 -20.71 5.77
N ASP A 78 -8.15 -19.47 5.36
CA ASP A 78 -8.31 -19.16 3.94
C ASP A 78 -7.00 -18.68 3.29
N SER A 79 -6.99 -18.48 1.97
CA SER A 79 -5.79 -18.03 1.26
C SER A 79 -5.27 -16.68 1.76
N THR A 80 -6.16 -15.81 2.23
CA THR A 80 -5.82 -14.48 2.78
C THR A 80 -5.17 -14.61 4.16
N ASP A 81 -5.65 -15.53 5.00
CA ASP A 81 -5.00 -15.88 6.26
C ASP A 81 -3.58 -16.39 6.02
N CYS A 82 -3.44 -17.33 5.09
CA CYS A 82 -2.13 -17.88 4.77
C CYS A 82 -1.18 -16.82 4.23
N ALA A 83 -1.65 -15.89 3.38
CA ALA A 83 -0.85 -14.78 2.88
C ALA A 83 -0.36 -13.88 4.04
N PHE A 84 -1.24 -13.56 5.00
CA PHE A 84 -0.86 -12.76 6.16
C PHE A 84 0.14 -13.49 7.08
N ILE A 85 -0.11 -14.77 7.38
CA ILE A 85 0.82 -15.58 8.19
C ILE A 85 2.18 -15.68 7.50
N ASN A 86 2.19 -15.87 6.18
CA ASN A 86 3.43 -15.90 5.40
C ASN A 86 4.21 -14.58 5.53
N PHE A 87 3.54 -13.44 5.36
CA PHE A 87 4.13 -12.12 5.58
C PHE A 87 4.66 -11.97 7.01
N TRP A 88 3.85 -12.22 8.03
CA TRP A 88 4.21 -12.04 9.43
C TRP A 88 5.41 -12.90 9.84
N LEU A 89 5.44 -14.16 9.42
CA LEU A 89 6.58 -15.04 9.70
C LEU A 89 7.86 -14.59 8.98
N ASN A 90 7.77 -14.22 7.71
CA ASN A 90 8.92 -13.67 6.97
C ASN A 90 9.46 -12.41 7.65
N ASP A 91 8.57 -11.52 8.08
CA ASP A 91 8.95 -10.27 8.73
C ASP A 91 9.69 -10.51 10.06
N LYS A 92 9.11 -11.33 10.94
CA LYS A 92 9.63 -11.57 12.29
C LYS A 92 10.87 -12.45 12.32
N LEU A 93 10.96 -13.47 11.46
CA LEU A 93 12.07 -14.43 11.51
C LEU A 93 13.29 -13.94 10.74
N ARG A 94 13.09 -13.37 9.55
CA ARG A 94 14.21 -12.95 8.69
C ARG A 94 14.69 -11.55 9.05
N GLY A 95 13.93 -10.82 9.85
CA GLY A 95 14.31 -9.53 10.43
C GLY A 95 14.64 -8.47 9.37
N ILE A 96 15.31 -7.40 9.80
CA ILE A 96 15.63 -6.24 8.94
C ILE A 96 16.62 -6.62 7.84
N ASN A 97 17.64 -7.43 8.17
CA ASN A 97 18.70 -7.81 7.23
C ASN A 97 18.32 -8.97 6.29
N ILE A 98 17.13 -9.54 6.48
CA ILE A 98 16.56 -10.63 5.67
C ILE A 98 17.54 -11.80 5.60
N ASP A 99 17.60 -12.57 6.68
CA ASP A 99 18.47 -13.75 6.75
C ASP A 99 18.07 -14.78 5.67
N PRO A 100 18.93 -15.05 4.67
CA PRO A 100 18.64 -16.01 3.62
C PRO A 100 18.78 -17.46 4.09
N SER A 101 19.38 -17.70 5.26
CA SER A 101 19.56 -19.05 5.82
C SER A 101 18.29 -19.61 6.47
N ILE A 102 17.31 -18.76 6.75
CA ILE A 102 16.04 -19.18 7.35
C ILE A 102 15.06 -19.54 6.23
N TYR A 103 14.86 -20.83 6.00
CA TYR A 103 13.89 -21.33 5.04
C TYR A 103 12.53 -21.57 5.73
N LEU A 104 11.51 -20.80 5.33
CA LEU A 104 10.30 -20.62 6.15
C LEU A 104 9.39 -21.86 6.18
N ASN A 105 9.30 -22.57 5.07
CA ASN A 105 8.55 -23.83 4.99
C ASN A 105 9.22 -24.94 5.81
N GLU A 106 10.54 -25.03 5.86
CA GLU A 106 11.27 -25.96 6.73
C GLU A 106 11.02 -25.61 8.20
N PHE A 107 11.15 -24.33 8.54
CA PHE A 107 10.81 -23.82 9.86
C PHE A 107 9.40 -24.25 10.29
N TYR A 108 8.38 -24.00 9.46
CA TYR A 108 7.00 -24.36 9.78
C TYR A 108 6.76 -25.87 9.83
N LYS A 109 7.37 -26.65 8.93
CA LYS A 109 7.29 -28.13 8.97
C LYS A 109 7.77 -28.68 10.30
N GLN A 110 8.91 -28.21 10.82
CA GLN A 110 9.44 -28.66 12.10
C GLN A 110 8.52 -28.29 13.27
N ILE A 111 7.97 -27.07 13.25
CA ILE A 111 6.96 -26.60 14.20
C ILE A 111 5.74 -27.52 14.19
N LYS A 112 5.18 -27.78 13.01
CA LYS A 112 3.95 -28.56 12.83
C LYS A 112 4.14 -30.00 13.28
N ILE A 113 5.25 -30.66 12.92
CA ILE A 113 5.54 -32.06 13.29
C ILE A 113 5.47 -32.28 14.81
N LYS A 114 6.04 -31.36 15.58
CA LYS A 114 6.09 -31.45 17.05
C LYS A 114 4.79 -31.01 17.72
N ASN A 115 3.86 -30.41 16.98
CA ASN A 115 2.68 -29.71 17.52
C ASN A 115 1.43 -29.90 16.64
N LYS A 116 1.24 -31.12 16.12
CA LYS A 116 0.15 -31.47 15.19
C LYS A 116 -1.26 -31.20 15.76
N GLU A 117 -1.40 -31.22 17.08
CA GLU A 117 -2.66 -30.89 17.75
C GLU A 117 -3.00 -29.40 17.73
N ILE A 118 -2.02 -28.53 17.45
CA ILE A 118 -2.17 -27.08 17.39
C ILE A 118 -2.24 -26.65 15.92
N PHE A 119 -1.23 -27.00 15.13
CA PHE A 119 -1.12 -26.61 13.73
C PHE A 119 -1.73 -27.69 12.83
N LYS A 120 -3.01 -27.52 12.52
CA LYS A 120 -3.84 -28.51 11.81
C LYS A 120 -4.10 -28.18 10.35
N ASP A 121 -3.85 -26.94 9.95
CA ASP A 121 -4.22 -26.46 8.62
C ASP A 121 -3.20 -26.93 7.56
N ASP A 122 -3.70 -27.62 6.53
CA ASP A 122 -2.88 -28.14 5.43
C ASP A 122 -2.75 -27.15 4.26
N LEU A 123 -3.58 -26.12 4.22
CA LEU A 123 -3.44 -25.05 3.22
C LEU A 123 -2.22 -24.19 3.53
N LEU A 124 -1.98 -23.92 4.82
CA LEU A 124 -0.82 -23.15 5.26
C LEU A 124 0.51 -23.81 4.84
N ASP A 125 0.62 -25.13 4.89
CA ASP A 125 1.81 -25.86 4.42
C ASP A 125 2.18 -25.52 2.97
N LYS A 126 1.17 -25.32 2.13
CA LYS A 126 1.32 -25.09 0.68
C LYS A 126 1.53 -23.61 0.34
N LYS A 127 1.21 -22.70 1.25
CA LYS A 127 1.20 -21.25 1.04
C LYS A 127 2.35 -20.54 1.74
N LEU A 128 3.15 -21.22 2.55
CA LEU A 128 4.35 -20.68 3.16
C LEU A 128 5.58 -20.78 2.25
N TYR A 129 6.25 -19.66 2.07
CA TYR A 129 7.47 -19.54 1.27
C TYR A 129 8.30 -18.33 1.71
N ASN A 130 9.57 -18.28 1.33
CA ASN A 130 10.41 -17.11 1.56
C ASN A 130 10.04 -16.00 0.57
N ILE A 131 9.46 -14.91 1.07
CA ILE A 131 9.15 -13.74 0.25
C ILE A 131 10.46 -13.11 -0.23
N GLU A 132 10.56 -12.76 -1.51
CA GLU A 132 11.76 -12.12 -2.03
C GLU A 132 12.06 -10.82 -1.29
N LYS A 133 13.36 -10.50 -1.14
CA LYS A 133 13.79 -9.39 -0.28
C LYS A 133 13.07 -8.08 -0.60
N TYR A 134 13.00 -7.75 -1.88
CA TYR A 134 12.37 -6.53 -2.37
C TYR A 134 10.86 -6.52 -2.10
N ASP A 135 10.17 -7.63 -2.33
CA ASP A 135 8.73 -7.76 -2.07
C ASP A 135 8.40 -7.65 -0.58
N LEU A 136 9.24 -8.23 0.28
CA LEU A 136 9.06 -8.15 1.73
C LEU A 136 9.26 -6.71 2.22
N GLU A 137 10.27 -6.01 1.72
CA GLU A 137 10.49 -4.58 2.03
C GLU A 137 9.32 -3.71 1.57
N ASN A 138 8.76 -3.98 0.40
CA ASN A 138 7.56 -3.30 -0.10
C ASN A 138 6.34 -3.57 0.80
N MET A 139 6.08 -4.82 1.16
CA MET A 139 4.99 -5.17 2.08
C MET A 139 5.16 -4.50 3.44
N ARG A 140 6.38 -4.44 3.99
CA ARG A 140 6.68 -3.73 5.25
C ARG A 140 6.34 -2.25 5.15
N ARG A 141 6.77 -1.60 4.07
CA ARG A 141 6.48 -0.19 3.81
C ARG A 141 4.98 0.08 3.72
N LEU A 142 4.23 -0.78 3.05
CA LEU A 142 2.76 -0.65 2.99
C LEU A 142 2.10 -0.93 4.34
N TYR A 143 2.58 -1.91 5.09
CA TYR A 143 2.10 -2.18 6.45
C TYR A 143 2.32 -0.97 7.36
N ASP A 144 3.48 -0.32 7.27
CA ASP A 144 3.80 0.90 8.02
C ASP A 144 2.91 2.09 7.63
N LEU A 145 2.58 2.24 6.35
CA LEU A 145 1.58 3.23 5.90
C LEU A 145 0.21 3.00 6.54
N TYR A 146 -0.23 1.74 6.67
CA TYR A 146 -1.47 1.41 7.37
C TYR A 146 -1.38 1.64 8.89
N ASN A 147 -0.23 1.42 9.53
CA ASN A 147 0.00 1.82 10.93
C ASN A 147 -0.19 3.34 11.11
N ILE A 148 0.42 4.14 10.24
CA ILE A 148 0.28 5.61 10.30
C ILE A 148 -1.18 6.01 10.08
N LYS A 149 -1.88 5.40 9.12
CA LYS A 149 -3.32 5.63 8.93
C LYS A 149 -4.12 5.36 10.21
N SER A 150 -3.83 4.26 10.91
CA SER A 150 -4.47 3.96 12.20
C SER A 150 -4.17 5.03 13.26
N ASN A 151 -2.93 5.51 13.34
CA ASN A 151 -2.55 6.60 14.25
C ASN A 151 -3.30 7.92 13.92
N VAL A 152 -3.53 8.21 12.64
CA VAL A 152 -4.37 9.35 12.23
C VAL A 152 -5.81 9.16 12.73
N SER A 153 -6.39 7.97 12.52
CA SER A 153 -7.75 7.67 13.00
C SER A 153 -7.87 7.76 14.52
N GLU A 154 -6.87 7.27 15.26
CA GLU A 154 -6.82 7.36 16.72
C GLU A 154 -6.71 8.81 17.20
N ALA A 155 -5.81 9.61 16.61
CA ALA A 155 -5.65 11.01 16.96
C ALA A 155 -6.94 11.84 16.75
N ILE A 156 -7.70 11.54 15.70
CA ILE A 156 -9.02 12.12 15.45
C ILE A 156 -10.02 11.70 16.53
N ALA A 157 -10.05 10.41 16.88
CA ALA A 157 -10.96 9.89 17.89
C ALA A 157 -10.68 10.49 19.28
N GLU A 158 -9.41 10.59 19.67
CA GLU A 158 -9.00 11.21 20.95
C GLU A 158 -9.37 12.70 21.04
N GLU A 159 -9.24 13.43 19.93
CA GLU A 159 -9.64 14.82 19.83
C GLU A 159 -11.16 14.97 20.02
N MET A 160 -11.96 14.08 19.43
CA MET A 160 -13.41 14.05 19.63
C MET A 160 -13.80 13.72 21.08
N ASP A 161 -12.95 12.99 21.80
CA ASP A 161 -13.12 12.64 23.22
C ASP A 161 -12.58 13.72 24.19
N ASN A 162 -12.21 14.91 23.70
CA ASN A 162 -11.64 16.03 24.47
C ASN A 162 -10.33 15.68 25.21
N LYS A 163 -9.52 14.76 24.69
CA LYS A 163 -8.17 14.50 25.20
C LYS A 163 -7.16 15.40 24.49
N GLU A 164 -6.07 15.76 25.17
CA GLU A 164 -4.93 16.43 24.56
C GLU A 164 -4.29 15.45 23.56
N SER A 165 -4.63 15.55 22.28
CA SER A 165 -4.18 14.61 21.25
C SER A 165 -2.98 15.16 20.47
N VAL A 166 -2.07 14.26 20.08
CA VAL A 166 -1.03 14.58 19.09
C VAL A 166 -1.73 15.02 17.81
N SER A 167 -1.37 16.20 17.29
CA SER A 167 -2.11 16.77 16.17
C SER A 167 -2.08 15.84 14.95
N CYS A 168 -3.25 15.51 14.42
CA CYS A 168 -3.44 14.82 13.15
C CYS A 168 -2.50 15.27 12.02
N LEU A 169 -2.17 16.56 11.99
CA LEU A 169 -1.23 17.15 11.05
C LEU A 169 0.15 16.46 11.05
N THR A 170 0.61 15.98 12.20
CA THR A 170 1.89 15.28 12.33
C THR A 170 1.86 13.95 11.60
N TYR A 171 0.86 13.11 11.89
CA TYR A 171 0.74 11.79 11.27
C TYR A 171 0.38 11.87 9.79
N THR A 172 -0.45 12.82 9.37
CA THR A 172 -0.75 13.04 7.94
C THR A 172 0.50 13.47 7.16
N LYS A 173 1.34 14.35 7.72
CA LYS A 173 2.64 14.69 7.12
C LYS A 173 3.59 13.51 7.05
N GLU A 174 3.66 12.70 8.11
CA GLU A 174 4.46 11.48 8.12
C GLU A 174 4.00 10.50 7.02
N CYS A 175 2.68 10.29 6.92
CA CYS A 175 2.07 9.47 5.88
C CYS A 175 2.46 9.96 4.49
N PHE A 176 2.35 11.26 4.22
CA PHE A 176 2.70 11.86 2.94
C PHE A 176 4.18 11.64 2.58
N GLY A 177 5.08 11.86 3.55
CA GLY A 177 6.51 11.63 3.36
C GLY A 177 6.81 10.18 3.01
N LYS A 178 6.34 9.24 3.85
CA LYS A 178 6.58 7.81 3.62
C LYS A 178 5.93 7.31 2.34
N TYR A 179 4.72 7.76 2.01
CA TYR A 179 4.02 7.38 0.79
C TYR A 179 4.84 7.75 -0.46
N ARG A 180 5.39 8.97 -0.50
CA ARG A 180 6.27 9.41 -1.59
C ARG A 180 7.56 8.61 -1.64
N ASP A 181 8.20 8.40 -0.49
CA ASP A 181 9.44 7.63 -0.41
C ASP A 181 9.25 6.21 -0.93
N VAL A 182 8.11 5.59 -0.61
CA VAL A 182 7.75 4.27 -1.11
C VAL A 182 7.68 4.25 -2.63
N ILE A 183 7.02 5.23 -3.24
CA ILE A 183 6.93 5.35 -4.70
C ILE A 183 8.30 5.53 -5.33
N ILE A 184 9.11 6.44 -4.78
CA ILE A 184 10.44 6.78 -5.30
C ILE A 184 11.39 5.58 -5.23
N ASN A 185 11.28 4.73 -4.22
CA ASN A 185 12.13 3.55 -4.07
C ASN A 185 11.64 2.34 -4.87
N CYS A 186 10.43 2.39 -5.45
CA CYS A 186 9.82 1.29 -6.21
C CYS A 186 10.13 1.32 -7.72
N ILE A 187 11.34 1.74 -8.10
CA ILE A 187 11.74 1.82 -9.51
C ILE A 187 12.21 0.42 -9.92
N HIS A 188 11.54 -0.20 -10.91
CA HIS A 188 11.83 -1.51 -11.52
C HIS A 188 11.10 -2.75 -10.95
N GLY A 189 9.76 -2.79 -11.02
CA GLY A 189 9.02 -4.07 -10.96
C GLY A 189 8.03 -4.22 -9.81
N CYS A 190 7.20 -3.21 -9.57
CA CYS A 190 6.27 -3.17 -8.45
C CYS A 190 4.79 -3.25 -8.84
N PHE A 191 4.41 -3.93 -9.92
CA PHE A 191 3.03 -3.81 -10.43
C PHE A 191 1.96 -4.25 -9.41
N ASP A 192 2.14 -5.40 -8.75
CA ASP A 192 1.23 -5.87 -7.70
C ASP A 192 1.22 -4.94 -6.48
N PHE A 193 2.41 -4.48 -6.09
CA PHE A 193 2.57 -3.53 -5.00
C PHE A 193 1.86 -2.21 -5.27
N TYR A 194 1.92 -1.72 -6.51
CA TYR A 194 1.30 -0.48 -6.93
C TYR A 194 -0.22 -0.53 -6.82
N THR A 195 -0.81 -1.67 -7.20
CA THR A 195 -2.25 -1.89 -7.03
C THR A 195 -2.62 -1.77 -5.56
N ALA A 196 -1.86 -2.43 -4.67
CA ALA A 196 -2.08 -2.36 -3.23
C ALA A 196 -1.83 -0.95 -2.64
N LEU A 197 -0.88 -0.20 -3.20
CA LEU A 197 -0.59 1.18 -2.80
C LEU A 197 -1.68 2.17 -3.27
N THR A 198 -2.27 1.92 -4.43
CA THR A 198 -3.42 2.68 -4.95
C THR A 198 -4.65 2.42 -4.08
N ASP A 199 -4.89 1.16 -3.70
CA ASP A 199 -5.94 0.80 -2.75
C ASP A 199 -5.73 1.51 -1.40
N PHE A 200 -4.49 1.56 -0.90
CA PHE A 200 -4.16 2.31 0.31
C PHE A 200 -4.50 3.80 0.16
N ARG A 201 -4.08 4.45 -0.94
CA ARG A 201 -4.38 5.87 -1.18
C ARG A 201 -5.87 6.14 -1.11
N ASN A 202 -6.66 5.36 -1.86
CA ASN A 202 -8.10 5.56 -1.94
C ASN A 202 -8.73 5.37 -0.55
N LYS A 203 -8.35 4.32 0.18
CA LYS A 203 -8.83 4.10 1.57
C LYS A 203 -8.39 5.18 2.54
N PHE A 204 -7.18 5.72 2.39
CA PHE A 204 -6.69 6.81 3.23
C PHE A 204 -7.58 8.04 3.08
N GLU A 205 -7.92 8.40 1.84
CA GLU A 205 -8.84 9.50 1.56
C GLU A 205 -10.27 9.19 2.00
N GLU A 206 -10.82 8.05 1.57
CA GLU A 206 -12.22 7.65 1.82
C GLU A 206 -12.54 7.50 3.31
N ASP A 207 -11.64 6.85 4.07
CA ASP A 207 -11.89 6.59 5.48
C ASP A 207 -11.68 7.84 6.34
N LEU A 208 -10.79 8.77 5.94
CA LEU A 208 -10.37 9.90 6.78
C LEU A 208 -11.02 11.24 6.43
N SER A 209 -11.33 11.49 5.14
CA SER A 209 -11.97 12.74 4.70
C SER A 209 -13.29 13.06 5.43
N PRO A 210 -14.16 12.09 5.78
CA PRO A 210 -15.39 12.38 6.51
C PRO A 210 -15.17 13.01 7.90
N PHE A 211 -13.97 12.91 8.47
CA PHE A 211 -13.67 13.50 9.77
C PHE A 211 -13.29 14.98 9.69
N THR A 212 -13.07 15.54 8.49
CA THR A 212 -12.71 16.96 8.29
C THR A 212 -13.75 17.93 8.87
N GLU A 213 -15.03 17.56 8.86
CA GLU A 213 -16.12 18.37 9.40
C GLU A 213 -16.10 18.45 10.93
N LYS A 214 -15.52 17.45 11.60
CA LYS A 214 -15.62 17.25 13.06
C LYS A 214 -14.30 17.50 13.79
N SER A 215 -13.17 17.16 13.16
CA SER A 215 -11.84 17.30 13.74
C SER A 215 -11.41 18.78 13.77
N ILE A 216 -10.80 19.22 14.87
CA ILE A 216 -10.23 20.58 14.96
C ILE A 216 -8.84 20.59 14.29
N SER A 217 -8.10 19.49 14.36
CA SER A 217 -6.73 19.31 13.87
C SER A 217 -6.61 18.82 12.42
N CYS A 218 -7.65 18.17 11.86
CA CYS A 218 -7.71 17.66 10.48
C CYS A 218 -8.78 18.36 9.61
N LYS A 219 -8.96 19.68 9.69
CA LYS A 219 -10.08 20.35 9.00
C LYS A 219 -10.02 20.35 7.47
N TYR A 220 -8.86 20.05 6.88
CA TYR A 220 -8.61 20.21 5.46
C TYR A 220 -8.60 18.85 4.77
N LYS A 221 -9.46 18.68 3.77
CA LYS A 221 -9.57 17.44 2.99
C LYS A 221 -8.27 17.12 2.27
N GLU A 222 -7.54 18.16 1.86
CA GLU A 222 -6.25 18.10 1.19
C GLU A 222 -5.17 17.38 2.02
N LEU A 223 -5.34 17.24 3.34
CA LEU A 223 -4.45 16.44 4.19
C LEU A 223 -4.54 14.94 3.91
N PHE A 224 -5.66 14.49 3.33
CA PHE A 224 -5.94 13.09 3.03
C PHE A 224 -5.79 12.75 1.54
N GLU A 225 -5.53 13.76 0.71
CA GLU A 225 -5.32 13.61 -0.73
C GLU A 225 -3.84 13.32 -1.00
N LEU A 226 -3.48 12.03 -1.06
CA LEU A 226 -2.14 11.61 -1.46
C LEU A 226 -1.98 11.72 -2.99
N PRO A 227 -0.82 12.17 -3.50
CA PRO A 227 -0.60 12.34 -4.92
C PRO A 227 -0.68 11.00 -5.66
N ASP A 228 -1.03 11.01 -6.93
CA ASP A 228 -0.86 9.82 -7.75
C ASP A 228 0.62 9.52 -7.98
N TYR A 229 0.94 8.27 -8.27
CA TYR A 229 2.32 7.85 -8.43
C TYR A 229 3.00 8.49 -9.64
N GLU A 230 2.28 8.74 -10.74
CA GLU A 230 2.91 9.34 -11.93
C GLU A 230 3.36 10.76 -11.58
N THR A 231 2.53 11.50 -10.85
CA THR A 231 2.86 12.81 -10.28
C THR A 231 4.09 12.72 -9.37
N VAL A 232 4.14 11.79 -8.41
CA VAL A 232 5.31 11.66 -7.51
C VAL A 232 6.59 11.36 -8.29
N LEU A 233 6.53 10.47 -9.30
CA LEU A 233 7.68 10.15 -10.12
C LEU A 233 8.13 11.32 -10.99
N ILE A 234 7.20 12.05 -11.60
CA ILE A 234 7.51 13.23 -12.41
C ILE A 234 8.20 14.27 -11.52
N GLU A 235 7.62 14.59 -10.37
CA GLU A 235 8.16 15.55 -9.41
C GLU A 235 9.56 15.15 -8.93
N HIS A 236 9.75 13.87 -8.59
CA HIS A 236 11.06 13.37 -8.16
C HIS A 236 12.11 13.47 -9.28
N LYS A 237 11.76 13.08 -10.53
CA LYS A 237 12.66 13.16 -11.68
C LYS A 237 12.95 14.59 -12.12
N SER A 238 11.99 15.49 -11.99
CA SER A 238 12.18 16.92 -12.30
C SER A 238 13.09 17.64 -11.30
N GLY A 239 13.44 16.99 -10.18
CA GLY A 239 14.08 17.62 -9.03
C GLY A 239 13.11 18.55 -8.28
N PRO A 240 13.51 19.12 -7.13
CA PRO A 240 12.76 20.25 -6.60
C PRO A 240 12.69 21.26 -7.73
N PHE A 241 11.49 21.77 -8.05
CA PHE A 241 11.36 22.94 -8.91
C PHE A 241 12.44 23.91 -8.43
N LYS A 242 13.54 24.05 -9.19
CA LYS A 242 14.46 25.15 -8.97
C LYS A 242 13.52 26.32 -9.11
N ARG A 243 13.22 26.97 -7.99
CA ARG A 243 12.47 28.21 -7.94
C ARG A 243 13.30 29.12 -8.84
N ILE A 244 12.98 29.13 -10.13
CA ILE A 244 13.65 30.00 -11.07
C ILE A 244 13.33 31.36 -10.46
N ILE A 245 14.35 32.03 -9.96
CA ILE A 245 14.26 33.38 -9.45
C ILE A 245 14.04 34.26 -10.69
N THR A 246 12.84 34.19 -11.26
CA THR A 246 12.31 35.10 -12.28
C THR A 246 11.12 35.87 -11.71
N LEU A 247 10.95 35.85 -10.39
CA LEU A 247 9.92 36.62 -9.69
C LEU A 247 10.09 38.16 -9.83
N PRO A 248 11.29 38.74 -10.05
CA PRO A 248 11.38 40.16 -10.38
C PRO A 248 11.03 40.47 -11.85
N VAL A 249 11.07 39.49 -12.74
CA VAL A 249 10.87 39.69 -14.20
C VAL A 249 9.42 39.41 -14.60
N LEU A 250 8.74 38.50 -13.90
CA LEU A 250 7.32 38.19 -14.14
C LEU A 250 6.36 39.28 -13.65
N PHE A 251 6.69 40.02 -12.59
CA PHE A 251 5.83 41.10 -12.08
C PHE A 251 5.66 42.28 -13.07
N PRO A 252 6.73 42.78 -13.70
CA PRO A 252 6.63 43.77 -14.79
C PRO A 252 5.91 43.20 -16.03
N LEU A 253 6.16 41.94 -16.39
CA LEU A 253 5.50 41.29 -17.53
C LEU A 253 4.01 41.10 -17.30
N LEU A 254 3.59 40.74 -16.08
CA LEU A 254 2.19 40.68 -15.69
C LEU A 254 1.57 42.09 -15.65
N GLY A 255 2.26 43.10 -15.11
CA GLY A 255 1.79 44.48 -15.14
C GLY A 255 1.54 45.02 -16.55
N MET A 256 2.46 44.73 -17.49
CA MET A 256 2.31 45.05 -18.91
C MET A 256 1.19 44.23 -19.59
N LEU A 257 0.99 42.97 -19.20
CA LEU A 257 -0.11 42.16 -19.71
C LEU A 257 -1.45 42.67 -19.19
N PHE A 258 -1.53 43.10 -17.93
CA PHE A 258 -2.71 43.70 -17.32
C PHE A 258 -3.09 45.00 -18.03
N THR A 259 -2.15 45.91 -18.29
CA THR A 259 -2.45 47.14 -19.05
C THR A 259 -2.93 46.85 -20.48
N LEU A 260 -2.39 45.82 -21.15
CA LEU A 260 -2.84 45.39 -22.48
C LEU A 260 -4.23 44.72 -22.48
N ILE A 261 -4.57 44.01 -21.40
CA ILE A 261 -5.86 43.31 -21.25
C ILE A 261 -6.99 44.30 -20.93
N PHE A 262 -6.72 45.38 -20.18
CA PHE A 262 -7.70 46.38 -19.77
C PHE A 262 -7.76 47.63 -20.67
N SER A 263 -6.92 47.70 -21.71
CA SER A 263 -7.00 48.78 -22.71
C SER A 263 -8.05 48.46 -23.78
N ASP A 264 -9.04 49.35 -23.94
CA ASP A 264 -10.18 49.21 -24.86
C ASP A 264 -9.81 49.23 -26.37
N THR A 265 -8.52 49.35 -26.69
CA THR A 265 -8.00 49.43 -28.06
C THR A 265 -7.69 48.06 -28.70
N LEU A 266 -7.71 46.95 -27.94
CA LEU A 266 -7.23 45.62 -28.40
C LEU A 266 -8.29 44.49 -28.37
N THR A 267 -9.57 44.86 -28.31
CA THR A 267 -10.74 43.97 -28.30
C THR A 267 -10.72 42.81 -29.32
N PRO A 268 -10.36 43.01 -30.61
CA PRO A 268 -10.36 41.91 -31.59
C PRO A 268 -9.24 40.87 -31.36
N PHE A 269 -8.09 41.28 -30.82
CA PHE A 269 -6.99 40.35 -30.50
C PHE A 269 -7.31 39.47 -29.29
N ARG A 270 -8.06 40.02 -28.32
CA ARG A 270 -8.50 39.31 -27.11
C ARG A 270 -9.38 38.11 -27.46
N GLN A 271 -10.35 38.28 -28.36
CA GLN A 271 -11.22 37.20 -28.83
C GLN A 271 -10.42 36.08 -29.53
N LYS A 272 -9.51 36.46 -30.45
CA LYS A 272 -8.69 35.51 -31.20
C LYS A 272 -7.71 34.73 -30.29
N ALA A 273 -7.18 35.36 -29.25
CA ALA A 273 -6.33 34.69 -28.26
C ALA A 273 -7.13 33.72 -27.37
N PHE A 274 -8.32 34.11 -26.91
CA PHE A 274 -9.19 33.24 -26.11
C PHE A 274 -9.66 32.00 -26.87
N GLU A 275 -10.02 32.13 -28.15
CA GLU A 275 -10.38 30.97 -28.99
C GLU A 275 -9.19 30.00 -29.14
N LYS A 276 -7.98 30.51 -29.34
CA LYS A 276 -6.78 29.69 -29.51
C LYS A 276 -6.40 28.96 -28.22
N ILE A 277 -6.53 29.61 -27.06
CA ILE A 277 -6.31 28.99 -25.74
C ILE A 277 -7.36 27.90 -25.48
N LYS A 278 -8.63 28.16 -25.81
CA LYS A 278 -9.72 27.17 -25.67
C LYS A 278 -9.49 25.95 -26.56
N SER A 279 -9.05 26.15 -27.81
CA SER A 279 -8.69 25.07 -28.74
C SER A 279 -7.53 24.21 -28.21
N THR A 280 -6.45 24.82 -27.72
CA THR A 280 -5.29 24.10 -27.18
C THR A 280 -5.64 23.31 -25.92
N LYS A 281 -6.46 23.88 -25.02
CA LYS A 281 -6.94 23.19 -23.82
C LYS A 281 -7.75 21.94 -24.17
N ASN A 282 -8.65 22.04 -25.15
CA ASN A 282 -9.46 20.91 -25.61
C ASN A 282 -8.61 19.82 -26.28
N MET A 283 -7.56 20.22 -27.02
CA MET A 283 -6.62 19.29 -27.64
C MET A 283 -5.75 18.56 -26.61
N LEU A 284 -5.36 19.24 -25.53
CA LEU A 284 -4.54 18.66 -24.44
C LEU A 284 -5.35 17.73 -23.54
N LEU A 285 -6.59 18.09 -23.21
CA LEU A 285 -7.54 17.19 -22.53
C LEU A 285 -7.81 15.93 -23.38
N GLY A 286 -8.05 16.09 -24.69
CA GLY A 286 -8.25 14.95 -25.59
C GLY A 286 -7.01 14.06 -25.76
N ALA A 287 -5.79 14.61 -25.66
CA ALA A 287 -4.56 13.84 -25.69
C ALA A 287 -4.32 13.05 -24.39
N LEU A 288 -4.67 13.64 -23.24
CA LEU A 288 -4.61 12.99 -21.94
C LEU A 288 -5.62 11.85 -21.82
N GLU A 289 -6.83 12.06 -22.35
CA GLU A 289 -7.89 11.05 -22.42
C GLU A 289 -7.48 9.87 -23.34
N ARG A 290 -6.85 10.15 -24.49
CA ARG A 290 -6.27 9.09 -25.36
C ARG A 290 -5.11 8.33 -24.71
N ARG A 291 -4.27 8.99 -23.90
CA ARG A 291 -3.19 8.31 -23.16
C ARG A 291 -3.74 7.35 -22.10
N ASN A 292 -4.76 7.77 -21.35
CA ASN A 292 -5.42 6.92 -20.38
C ASN A 292 -6.08 5.70 -21.05
N LEU A 293 -6.69 5.90 -22.22
CA LEU A 293 -7.22 4.83 -23.07
C LEU A 293 -6.14 3.87 -23.58
N LEU A 294 -4.98 4.37 -23.99
CA LEU A 294 -3.83 3.55 -24.43
C LEU A 294 -3.26 2.72 -23.26
N LEU A 295 -3.20 3.27 -22.05
CA LEU A 295 -2.74 2.56 -20.86
C LEU A 295 -3.71 1.46 -20.42
N LEU A 296 -5.02 1.71 -20.51
CA LEU A 296 -6.06 0.69 -20.34
C LEU A 296 -5.94 -0.43 -21.39
N TYR A 297 -5.69 -0.07 -22.65
CA TYR A 297 -5.55 -1.03 -23.75
C TYR A 297 -4.29 -1.91 -23.62
N THR A 298 -3.17 -1.34 -23.14
CA THR A 298 -1.96 -2.12 -22.86
C THR A 298 -2.09 -3.05 -21.65
N SER A 299 -3.04 -2.78 -20.73
CA SER A 299 -3.30 -3.66 -19.58
C SER A 299 -4.09 -4.93 -19.95
N ASP A 300 -4.85 -4.90 -21.04
CA ASP A 300 -5.70 -6.04 -21.45
C ASP A 300 -5.04 -6.95 -22.49
N ASN A 301 -3.92 -6.55 -23.11
CA ASN A 301 -3.34 -7.27 -24.24
C ASN A 301 -2.11 -8.14 -23.94
N ASP A 302 -1.67 -8.24 -22.69
CA ASP A 302 -0.62 -9.20 -22.29
C ASP A 302 -1.24 -10.52 -21.80
N ARG A 303 -1.99 -11.18 -22.70
CA ARG A 303 -2.22 -12.63 -22.65
C ARG A 303 -2.08 -13.22 -24.04
N SER A 304 -1.18 -14.21 -24.12
CA SER A 304 -0.91 -15.18 -25.20
C SER A 304 -0.30 -14.67 -26.51
N ILE A 305 0.98 -15.04 -26.70
CA ILE A 305 1.55 -15.45 -27.99
C ILE A 305 1.13 -16.92 -28.19
N GLU A 306 0.45 -17.26 -29.30
CA GLU A 306 0.77 -18.42 -30.17
C GLU A 306 -0.17 -18.50 -31.38
N ASP A 307 0.44 -18.50 -32.57
CA ASP A 307 0.08 -19.12 -33.85
C ASP A 307 -1.38 -19.56 -34.11
N GLN A 308 -2.00 -18.98 -35.15
CA GLN A 308 -2.33 -19.69 -36.41
C GLN A 308 -3.23 -18.86 -37.36
N GLU A 309 -2.82 -18.88 -38.63
CA GLU A 309 -3.62 -18.83 -39.86
C GLU A 309 -4.47 -17.59 -40.23
N GLU A 310 -3.85 -16.82 -41.12
CA GLU A 310 -4.39 -16.19 -42.33
C GLU A 310 -5.84 -16.57 -42.72
N TYR A 311 -6.78 -15.64 -42.50
CA TYR A 311 -8.00 -15.54 -43.31
C TYR A 311 -8.27 -14.08 -43.70
N SER A 312 -8.20 -13.84 -45.00
CA SER A 312 -8.63 -12.62 -45.68
C SER A 312 -10.16 -12.49 -45.66
N ILE A 313 -10.69 -11.38 -45.15
CA ILE A 313 -12.10 -11.01 -45.37
C ILE A 313 -12.15 -9.64 -46.04
N SER A 314 -12.60 -9.68 -47.29
CA SER A 314 -12.84 -8.56 -48.18
C SER A 314 -14.12 -7.80 -47.83
N TYR A 315 -14.09 -6.48 -48.02
CA TYR A 315 -15.22 -5.56 -47.98
C TYR A 315 -16.34 -5.95 -48.95
N TYR A 316 -17.59 -5.79 -48.52
CA TYR A 316 -18.67 -5.35 -49.40
C TYR A 316 -19.54 -4.29 -48.71
N SER A 317 -19.57 -3.14 -49.37
CA SER A 317 -20.56 -2.07 -49.20
C SER A 317 -21.83 -2.47 -49.96
N ALA A 318 -23.00 -2.23 -49.37
CA ALA A 318 -24.26 -2.02 -50.07
C ALA A 318 -25.10 -1.02 -49.25
#